data_AF-A0A1Q3GMC7-F1
#
_entry.id   AF-A0A1Q3GMC7-F1
#
_cell.length_a   1.000
_cell.length_b   1.000
_cell.length_c   1.000
_cell.angle_alpha   90.00
_cell.angle_beta   90.00
_cell.angle_gamma   90.00
#
_symmetry.space_group_name_H-M   'P 1'
#
loop_
_entity.id
_entity.type
_entity.pdbx_description
1 polymer ?
#
loop_
_entity_poly.entity_id
_entity_poly.type
_entity_poly.pdbx_seq_one_letter_code
_entity_poly.pdbx_strand_id
1 'polypeptide(L)'
;MDQSIIDIINQDFSPEEAALVINELSSIKLDHVMAQSKSQLKYTRLSVLQLAKGDLEEVIDLTKKAKSDFRDILYWASLQG
;
A
#
# COMPACT_ATOMS: atom_id res chain seq x y z
N MET A 1 -7.77 -8.41 2.93
CA MET A 1 -7.45 -7.23 2.09
C MET A 1 -8.57 -7.02 1.10
N ASP A 2 -8.75 -5.83 0.55
CA ASP A 2 -9.80 -5.55 -0.44
C ASP A 2 -9.46 -6.20 -1.80
N GLN A 3 -10.45 -6.74 -2.52
CA GLN A 3 -10.23 -7.46 -3.78
C GLN A 3 -9.58 -6.56 -4.84
N SER A 4 -9.98 -5.28 -4.91
CA SER A 4 -9.39 -4.34 -5.88
C SER A 4 -7.88 -4.16 -5.69
N ILE A 5 -7.37 -4.30 -4.46
CA ILE A 5 -5.94 -4.26 -4.19
C ILE A 5 -5.27 -5.54 -4.67
N ILE A 6 -5.89 -6.70 -4.42
CA ILE A 6 -5.37 -8.00 -4.86
C ILE A 6 -5.28 -8.07 -6.38
N ASP A 7 -6.28 -7.53 -7.09
CA ASP A 7 -6.31 -7.52 -8.54
C ASP A 7 -5.14 -6.69 -9.12
N ILE A 8 -4.84 -5.52 -8.53
CA ILE A 8 -3.68 -4.70 -8.92
C ILE A 8 -2.38 -5.44 -8.67
N ILE A 9 -2.23 -6.07 -7.49
CA ILE A 9 -1.01 -6.80 -7.14
C ILE A 9 -0.75 -7.94 -8.14
N ASN A 10 -1.78 -8.72 -8.48
CA ASN A 10 -1.64 -9.83 -9.42
C ASN A 10 -1.41 -9.36 -10.87
N GLN A 11 -1.71 -8.09 -11.18
CA GLN A 11 -1.43 -7.50 -12.48
C GLN A 11 0.01 -6.98 -12.57
N ASP A 12 0.50 -6.34 -11.51
CA ASP A 12 1.76 -5.60 -11.54
C ASP A 12 2.97 -6.43 -11.10
N PHE A 13 2.75 -7.58 -10.43
CA PHE A 13 3.82 -8.39 -9.84
C PHE A 13 3.74 -9.86 -10.29
N SER A 14 4.89 -10.54 -10.29
CA SER A 14 4.91 -12.01 -10.44
C SER A 14 4.19 -12.70 -9.27
N PRO A 15 3.75 -13.97 -9.42
CA PRO A 15 3.08 -14.68 -8.33
C PRO A 15 3.89 -14.75 -7.02
N GLU A 16 5.21 -14.88 -7.11
CA GLU A 16 6.11 -14.91 -5.96
C GLU A 16 6.18 -13.53 -5.27
N GLU A 17 6.35 -12.46 -6.05
CA GLU A 17 6.37 -11.09 -5.54
C GLU A 17 5.00 -10.68 -5.00
N ALA A 18 3.93 -11.06 -5.66
CA ALA A 18 2.55 -10.78 -5.25
C ALA A 18 2.29 -11.30 -3.83
N ALA A 19 2.76 -12.51 -3.50
CA ALA A 19 2.65 -13.04 -2.15
C ALA A 19 3.38 -12.17 -1.11
N LEU A 20 4.57 -11.67 -1.45
CA LEU A 20 5.36 -10.77 -0.60
C LEU A 20 4.68 -9.40 -0.44
N VAL A 21 4.22 -8.80 -1.54
CA VAL A 21 3.48 -7.53 -1.52
C VAL A 21 2.21 -7.63 -0.67
N ILE A 22 1.47 -8.73 -0.81
CA ILE A 22 0.27 -8.99 0.00
C ILE A 22 0.63 -9.04 1.48
N ASN A 23 1.71 -9.75 1.84
CA ASN A 23 2.18 -9.84 3.21
C ASN A 23 2.57 -8.46 3.77
N GLU A 24 3.35 -7.69 3.01
CA GLU A 24 3.80 -6.35 3.41
C GLU A 24 2.64 -5.37 3.56
N LEU A 25 1.77 -5.22 2.56
CA LEU A 25 0.62 -4.32 2.66
C LEU A 25 -0.36 -4.72 3.77
N SER A 26 -0.52 -6.02 4.03
CA SER A 26 -1.35 -6.52 5.12
C SER A 26 -0.81 -6.13 6.50
N SER A 27 0.49 -5.85 6.61
CA SER A 27 1.13 -5.42 7.86
C SER A 27 0.82 -3.97 8.24
N ILE A 28 0.32 -3.14 7.30
CA ILE A 28 -0.33 -1.87 7.63
C ILE A 28 -1.68 -2.21 8.24
N LYS A 29 -1.90 -1.85 9.50
CA LYS A 29 -3.11 -2.18 10.27
C LYS A 29 -3.95 -0.93 10.56
N LEU A 30 -5.16 -1.11 11.10
CA LEU A 30 -6.08 -0.01 11.38
C LEU A 30 -5.53 1.01 12.37
N ASP A 31 -4.68 0.60 13.30
CA ASP A 31 -3.98 1.46 14.26
C ASP A 31 -2.92 2.38 13.62
N HIS A 32 -2.48 2.09 12.40
CA HIS A 32 -1.55 2.94 11.66
C HIS A 32 -2.24 4.08 10.90
N VAL A 33 -3.58 4.08 10.84
CA VAL A 33 -4.36 5.11 10.14
C VAL A 33 -5.27 5.88 11.09
N MET A 34 -5.58 7.12 10.75
CA MET A 34 -6.37 7.99 11.62
C MET A 34 -7.78 7.44 11.82
N ALA A 35 -8.27 7.56 13.06
CA ALA A 35 -9.60 7.13 13.48
C ALA A 35 -9.91 5.63 13.21
N GLN A 36 -8.88 4.79 13.00
CA GLN A 36 -9.05 3.38 12.64
C GLN A 36 -9.98 3.18 11.44
N SER A 37 -9.91 4.10 10.48
CA SER A 37 -10.80 4.10 9.33
C SER A 37 -10.40 3.04 8.30
N LYS A 38 -11.34 2.13 7.99
CA LYS A 38 -11.16 1.12 6.93
C LYS A 38 -10.91 1.75 5.56
N SER A 39 -11.53 2.89 5.27
CA SER A 39 -11.31 3.60 4.00
C SER A 39 -9.91 4.19 3.93
N GLN A 40 -9.40 4.78 5.02
CA GLN A 40 -8.03 5.28 5.04
C GLN A 40 -7.00 4.16 4.93
N LEU A 41 -7.25 3.01 5.57
CA LEU A 41 -6.39 1.84 5.42
C LEU A 41 -6.36 1.35 3.96
N LYS A 42 -7.53 1.29 3.31
CA LYS A 42 -7.63 0.93 1.90
C LYS A 42 -6.86 1.92 1.02
N TYR A 43 -7.10 3.23 1.18
CA TYR A 43 -6.43 4.25 0.38
C TYR A 43 -4.93 4.26 0.60
N THR A 44 -4.46 4.10 1.84
CA THR A 44 -3.02 4.02 2.13
C THR A 44 -2.36 2.89 1.34
N ARG A 45 -2.94 1.69 1.36
CA ARG A 45 -2.39 0.53 0.62
C ARG A 45 -2.41 0.75 -0.90
N LEU A 46 -3.47 1.37 -1.43
CA LEU A 46 -3.54 1.72 -2.85
C LEU A 46 -2.48 2.77 -3.22
N SER A 47 -2.30 3.79 -2.38
CA SER A 47 -1.29 4.82 -2.60
C SER A 47 0.14 4.26 -2.56
N VAL A 48 0.43 3.27 -1.69
CA VAL A 48 1.71 2.54 -1.73
C VAL A 48 1.91 1.90 -3.11
N LEU A 49 0.93 1.13 -3.60
CA LEU A 49 1.03 0.48 -4.91
C LEU A 49 1.20 1.49 -6.06
N GLN A 50 0.42 2.57 -6.05
CA GLN A 50 0.50 3.64 -7.05
C GLN A 50 1.89 4.28 -7.10
N LEU A 51 2.48 4.56 -5.93
CA LEU A 51 3.80 5.18 -5.84
C LEU A 51 4.91 4.20 -6.23
N ALA A 52 4.76 2.92 -5.87
CA ALA A 52 5.75 1.87 -6.14
C ALA A 52 5.81 1.44 -7.61
N LYS A 53 4.73 1.59 -8.39
CA LYS A 53 4.70 1.30 -9.83
C LYS A 53 5.24 -0.09 -10.22
N GLY A 54 4.85 -1.11 -9.45
CA GLY A 54 5.29 -2.50 -9.67
C GLY A 54 6.67 -2.84 -9.10
N ASP A 55 7.32 -1.94 -8.35
CA ASP A 55 8.61 -2.21 -7.70
C ASP A 55 8.41 -2.76 -6.28
N LEU A 56 8.88 -3.99 -6.03
CA LEU A 56 8.75 -4.66 -4.73
C LEU A 56 9.54 -3.95 -3.61
N GLU A 57 10.75 -3.47 -3.91
CA GLU A 57 11.59 -2.80 -2.90
C GLU A 57 10.94 -1.48 -2.47
N GLU A 58 10.38 -0.74 -3.42
CA GLU A 58 9.65 0.50 -3.14
C GLU A 58 8.34 0.22 -2.36
N VAL A 59 7.63 -0.89 -2.64
CA VAL A 59 6.49 -1.31 -1.80
C VAL A 59 6.93 -1.50 -0.35
N ILE A 60 8.05 -2.17 -0.11
CA ILE A 60 8.57 -2.44 1.24
C ILE A 60 8.91 -1.11 1.94
N ASP A 61 9.63 -0.22 1.27
CA ASP A 61 10.05 1.06 1.86
C ASP A 61 8.86 1.98 2.14
N LEU A 62 7.94 2.14 1.18
CA LEU A 62 6.73 2.92 1.36
C LEU A 62 5.80 2.33 2.43
N THR A 63 5.72 1.01 2.55
CA THR A 63 4.97 0.34 3.62
C THR A 63 5.54 0.70 4.99
N LYS A 64 6.88 0.73 5.13
CA LYS A 64 7.54 1.15 6.36
C LYS A 64 7.23 2.60 6.69
N LYS A 65 7.30 3.50 5.70
CA LYS A 65 6.94 4.93 5.87
C LYS A 65 5.47 5.10 6.24
N ALA A 66 4.57 4.35 5.60
CA ALA A 66 3.13 4.39 5.88
C ALA A 66 2.78 4.07 7.34
N LYS A 67 3.52 3.13 7.96
CA LYS A 67 3.35 2.78 9.38
C LYS A 67 3.78 3.90 10.31
N SER A 68 4.72 4.74 9.89
CA SER A 68 5.18 5.91 10.66
C SER A 68 4.22 7.09 10.48
N ASP A 69 3.91 7.44 9.24
CA ASP A 69 2.91 8.45 8.91
C ASP A 69 2.27 8.16 7.54
N PHE A 70 1.06 7.59 7.56
CA PHE A 70 0.32 7.27 6.34
C PHE A 70 -0.07 8.52 5.54
N ARG A 71 -0.12 9.70 6.17
CA ARG A 71 -0.57 10.94 5.51
C ARG A 71 0.43 11.39 4.45
N ASP A 72 1.72 11.16 4.68
CA ASP A 72 2.77 11.43 3.70
C ASP A 72 2.58 10.61 2.43
N ILE A 73 2.23 9.33 2.59
CA ILE A 73 1.95 8.42 1.46
C ILE A 73 0.75 8.90 0.65
N LEU A 74 -0.34 9.28 1.33
CA LEU A 74 -1.52 9.82 0.66
C LEU A 74 -1.21 11.15 -0.05
N TYR A 75 -0.43 12.02 0.59
CA TYR A 75 -0.01 13.29 0.04
C TYR A 75 0.85 13.11 -1.21
N TRP A 76 1.90 12.28 -1.15
CA TRP A 76 2.75 12.03 -2.30
C TRP A 76 2.01 11.38 -3.45
N ALA A 77 1.10 10.43 -3.19
CA ALA A 77 0.27 9.82 -4.22
C ALA A 77 -0.65 10.85 -4.91
N SER A 78 -1.12 11.86 -4.17
CA SER A 78 -1.94 12.95 -4.74
C SER A 78 -1.18 13.89 -5.68
N LEU A 79 0.16 13.88 -5.63
CA LEU A 79 1.02 14.67 -6.52
C LEU A 79 1.32 13.98 -7.86
N GLN A 80 1.05 12.68 -8.01
CA GLN A 80 1.34 11.92 -9.23
C GLN A 80 0.18 11.90 -10.24
N GLY A 81 -0.57 13.01 -10.33
CA GLY A 81 -1.69 13.18 -11.26
C GLY A 81 -1.30 13.18 -12.73
#